data_AF-A0A4Q4VZY9-F1
#
_entry.id   AF-A0A4Q4VZY9-F1
#
_cell.length_a   1.000
_cell.length_b   1.000
_cell.length_c   1.000
_cell.angle_alpha   90.00
_cell.angle_beta   90.00
_cell.angle_gamma   90.00
#
_symmetry.space_group_name_H-M   'P 1'
#
loop_
_entity.id
_entity.type
_entity.pdbx_description
1 polymer ?
#
loop_
_entity_poly.entity_id
_entity_poly.type
_entity_poly.pdbx_seq_one_letter_code
_entity_poly.pdbx_strand_id
1 'polypeptide(L)'
;MARLSLPTAARLSSSIRVDPRNNAVLKALNRLSRPTLISLVLDWLDEKNLPLCPPLLRRRRRAASEGEEGGGGDDDDHNNDDDDDEYEGDFYPPARSLAELQELYASLHAGKGSKREVLDRIVEGDWRHGLTLYQLAMADLQHLYEHPGSLKWTAYRVQRLRNPLTEDDAKSGSQRHDGESLAVPRFHPSTFLQNLQAEVPPDVKAHYNFDRPKELPLLLLRVFVLDSPYSTSLAVSNRSRAGASGGRVTSFDAARTIYIAFPDASPHIYISAAQASGNTGATGGGTSGNESRSLRALVLDAIPKALSRPRERYTLVPTGFSTRNLSALLHTKGAGRTNGAGGGWGIYASSPSTTTTSALASGDLNPNDIIKKSAGVSESPLNAVLLPTPPLSDAEGGSKTNKRKWKPPVDPAEAQHERALKHAAAVAQARFGHSARVDDGKGVERLDVLIEDPFPDSLSAAAAAATEEREGEAGDPRPARRTRGRRGNDDLRFAQQEQDADDGDEAEGGTWRPRIRLAFHGTHVFAGVRQLVEAGIVDGERMPGWMTGEEGVTIGTVKHGRVRGHKGVGF
;
A
#
# COMPACT_ATOMS: atom_id res chain seq x y z
N MET A 1 20.55 -18.13 -38.12
CA MET A 1 21.54 -18.63 -37.14
C MET A 1 20.95 -18.54 -35.74
N ALA A 2 20.98 -19.62 -34.95
CA ALA A 2 20.55 -19.56 -33.56
C ALA A 2 21.51 -18.66 -32.77
N ARG A 3 21.01 -17.53 -32.28
CA ARG A 3 21.81 -16.61 -31.45
C ARG A 3 22.08 -17.31 -30.12
N LEU A 4 23.34 -17.67 -29.87
CA LEU A 4 23.78 -18.21 -28.58
C LEU A 4 23.46 -17.16 -27.50
N SER A 5 22.65 -17.54 -26.50
CA SER A 5 22.38 -16.70 -25.33
C SER A 5 23.30 -17.10 -24.18
N LEU A 6 24.12 -16.17 -23.71
CA LEU A 6 24.98 -16.39 -22.56
C LEU A 6 24.24 -15.97 -21.28
N PRO A 7 24.35 -16.75 -20.18
CA PRO A 7 23.93 -16.30 -18.86
C PRO A 7 24.69 -15.03 -18.47
N THR A 8 23.99 -14.03 -17.94
CA THR A 8 24.61 -12.78 -17.46
C THR A 8 24.03 -12.42 -16.10
N ALA A 9 24.76 -11.73 -15.23
CA ALA A 9 24.19 -11.12 -14.01
C ALA A 9 23.40 -9.82 -14.28
N ALA A 10 23.20 -9.46 -15.55
CA ALA A 10 22.56 -8.21 -15.96
C ALA A 10 21.04 -8.24 -15.72
N ARG A 11 20.46 -7.09 -15.38
CA ARG A 11 19.01 -6.87 -15.36
C ARG A 11 18.38 -7.05 -16.74
N LEU A 12 17.06 -7.26 -16.77
CA LEU A 12 16.30 -7.25 -18.02
C LEU A 12 16.28 -5.83 -18.58
N SER A 13 16.66 -5.70 -19.86
CA SER A 13 16.60 -4.41 -20.54
C SER A 13 15.15 -3.98 -20.78
N SER A 14 14.87 -2.70 -20.56
CA SER A 14 13.58 -2.06 -20.83
C SER A 14 13.12 -2.22 -22.28
N SER A 15 14.06 -2.37 -23.23
CA SER A 15 13.78 -2.50 -24.67
C SER A 15 13.40 -3.93 -25.11
N ILE A 16 13.44 -4.92 -24.20
CA ILE A 16 13.03 -6.30 -24.54
C ILE A 16 11.55 -6.31 -24.87
N ARG A 17 11.20 -6.89 -26.02
CA ARG A 17 9.81 -7.02 -26.48
C ARG A 17 9.21 -8.35 -26.07
N VAL A 18 7.93 -8.28 -25.68
CA VAL A 18 7.06 -9.40 -25.40
C VAL A 18 6.12 -9.58 -26.59
N ASP A 19 5.90 -10.83 -26.99
CA ASP A 19 4.99 -11.18 -28.07
C ASP A 19 3.59 -10.58 -27.78
N PRO A 20 2.99 -9.83 -28.74
CA PRO A 20 1.70 -9.19 -28.54
C PRO A 20 0.57 -10.21 -28.30
N ARG A 21 0.73 -11.47 -28.77
CA ARG A 21 -0.23 -12.56 -28.54
C ARG A 21 -0.13 -13.17 -27.13
N ASN A 22 0.81 -12.71 -26.31
CA ASN A 22 0.92 -13.17 -24.94
C ASN A 22 -0.30 -12.71 -24.13
N ASN A 23 -1.01 -13.66 -23.52
CA ASN A 23 -2.19 -13.38 -22.71
C ASN A 23 -1.93 -12.36 -21.59
N ALA A 24 -0.71 -12.31 -21.05
CA ALA A 24 -0.38 -11.32 -20.03
C ALA A 24 -0.32 -9.89 -20.55
N VAL A 25 0.12 -9.68 -21.80
CA VAL A 25 0.08 -8.38 -22.47
C VAL A 25 -1.37 -7.94 -22.67
N LEU A 26 -2.19 -8.84 -23.23
CA LEU A 26 -3.61 -8.59 -23.43
C LEU A 26 -4.33 -8.31 -22.10
N LYS A 27 -4.03 -9.07 -21.04
CA LYS A 27 -4.58 -8.84 -19.70
C LYS A 27 -4.15 -7.50 -19.11
N ALA A 28 -2.88 -7.10 -19.25
CA ALA A 28 -2.39 -5.83 -18.73
C ALA A 28 -3.13 -4.64 -19.37
N LEU A 29 -3.25 -4.63 -20.71
CA LEU A 29 -3.96 -3.56 -21.42
C LEU A 29 -5.48 -3.63 -21.22
N ASN A 30 -6.07 -4.83 -21.15
CA ASN A 30 -7.50 -5.00 -20.87
C ASN A 30 -7.91 -4.58 -19.45
N ARG A 31 -6.99 -4.34 -18.52
CA ARG A 31 -7.33 -3.84 -17.18
C ARG A 31 -7.49 -2.32 -17.12
N LEU A 32 -7.09 -1.60 -18.16
CA LEU A 32 -7.18 -0.13 -18.24
C LEU A 32 -8.54 0.29 -18.85
N SER A 33 -9.09 1.42 -18.46
CA SER A 33 -10.21 2.01 -19.22
C SER A 33 -9.76 2.50 -20.60
N ARG A 34 -10.73 2.71 -21.50
CA ARG A 34 -10.46 3.25 -22.85
C ARG A 34 -9.71 4.59 -22.83
N PRO A 35 -10.13 5.62 -22.06
CA PRO A 35 -9.42 6.91 -22.05
C PRO A 35 -8.00 6.80 -21.50
N THR A 36 -7.78 5.97 -20.46
CA THR A 36 -6.45 5.77 -19.89
C THR A 36 -5.53 5.00 -20.84
N LEU A 37 -6.07 4.01 -21.56
CA LEU A 37 -5.33 3.29 -22.60
C LEU A 37 -4.87 4.24 -23.73
N ILE A 38 -5.74 5.13 -24.20
CA ILE A 38 -5.39 6.09 -25.25
C ILE A 38 -4.36 7.11 -24.73
N SER A 39 -4.55 7.64 -23.52
CA SER A 39 -3.57 8.55 -22.89
C SER A 39 -2.21 7.88 -22.74
N LEU A 40 -2.17 6.61 -22.34
CA LEU A 40 -0.96 5.83 -22.21
C LEU A 40 -0.23 5.68 -23.56
N VAL A 41 -0.97 5.48 -24.65
CA VAL A 41 -0.39 5.41 -26.00
C VAL A 41 0.19 6.76 -26.41
N LEU A 42 -0.51 7.86 -26.14
CA LEU A 42 0.02 9.20 -26.39
C LEU A 42 1.31 9.44 -25.60
N ASP A 43 1.37 9.03 -24.33
CA ASP A 43 2.59 9.08 -23.51
C ASP A 43 3.72 8.20 -24.08
N TRP A 44 3.41 7.07 -24.74
CA TRP A 44 4.42 6.27 -25.43
C TRP A 44 5.00 6.97 -26.67
N LEU A 45 4.18 7.79 -27.34
CA LEU A 45 4.55 8.54 -28.53
C LEU A 45 5.27 9.86 -28.22
N ASP A 46 5.38 10.25 -26.96
CA ASP A 46 6.19 11.38 -26.54
C ASP A 46 7.68 11.16 -26.85
N GLU A 47 8.38 12.24 -27.21
CA GLU A 47 9.80 12.23 -27.59
C GLU A 47 10.70 11.58 -26.53
N LYS A 48 10.35 11.71 -25.26
CA LYS A 48 11.10 11.14 -24.12
C LYS A 48 11.06 9.62 -24.08
N ASN A 49 9.93 9.03 -24.49
CA ASN A 49 9.66 7.60 -24.37
C ASN A 49 9.87 6.85 -25.68
N LEU A 50 9.90 7.57 -26.81
CA LEU A 50 10.08 7.02 -28.15
C LEU A 50 11.26 6.03 -28.30
N PRO A 51 12.45 6.24 -27.69
CA PRO A 51 13.55 5.26 -27.79
C PRO A 51 13.23 3.89 -27.18
N LEU A 52 12.35 3.86 -26.17
CA LEU A 52 11.95 2.65 -25.45
C LEU A 52 10.57 2.12 -25.90
N CYS A 53 9.79 2.94 -26.60
CA CYS A 53 8.46 2.61 -27.08
C CYS A 53 8.29 2.78 -28.61
N PRO A 54 9.24 2.41 -29.48
CA PRO A 54 9.12 2.82 -30.88
C PRO A 54 7.95 2.09 -31.55
N PRO A 55 7.00 2.85 -32.14
CA PRO A 55 5.91 2.30 -32.92
C PRO A 55 6.42 1.79 -34.26
N LEU A 56 5.60 1.01 -34.93
CA LEU A 56 5.79 0.68 -36.32
C LEU A 56 5.31 1.86 -37.18
N LEU A 57 6.21 2.40 -37.99
CA LEU A 57 5.90 3.45 -38.96
C LEU A 57 6.21 2.94 -40.37
N ARG A 58 5.42 3.36 -41.36
CA ARG A 58 5.72 3.13 -42.78
C ARG A 58 7.06 3.77 -43.10
N ARG A 59 7.90 3.05 -43.82
CA ARG A 59 9.23 3.53 -44.20
C ARG A 59 9.04 4.70 -45.18
N ARG A 60 9.38 5.91 -44.76
CA ARG A 60 9.49 7.04 -45.70
C ARG A 60 10.61 6.69 -46.68
N ARG A 61 10.29 6.58 -47.97
CA ARG A 61 11.25 6.49 -49.08
C ARG A 61 12.44 7.38 -48.73
N ARG A 62 13.62 6.78 -48.57
CA ARG A 62 14.87 7.54 -48.40
C ARG A 62 14.93 8.41 -49.64
N ALA A 63 14.67 9.71 -49.48
CA ALA A 63 14.85 10.67 -50.56
C ALA A 63 16.26 10.41 -51.08
N ALA A 64 16.35 9.98 -52.34
CA ALA A 64 17.61 9.87 -53.05
C ALA A 64 18.32 11.20 -52.80
N SER A 65 19.50 11.09 -52.19
CA SER A 65 20.40 12.20 -51.99
C SER A 65 20.56 12.95 -53.30
N GLU A 66 20.39 14.26 -53.20
CA GLU A 66 20.74 15.23 -54.21
C GLU A 66 22.12 14.91 -54.81
N GLY A 67 22.15 14.80 -56.14
CA GLY A 67 23.31 15.13 -56.97
C GLY A 67 24.48 14.15 -57.04
N GLU A 68 24.33 13.04 -57.76
CA GLU A 68 25.43 12.50 -58.58
C GLU A 68 24.92 12.27 -60.01
N GLU A 69 25.28 13.20 -60.90
CA GLU A 69 25.20 13.01 -62.34
C GLU A 69 26.22 11.93 -62.74
N GLY A 70 25.75 10.82 -63.31
CA GLY A 70 26.63 9.69 -63.65
C GLY A 70 25.99 8.59 -64.47
N GLY A 71 25.58 8.95 -65.69
CA GLY A 71 25.41 8.12 -66.89
C GLY A 71 25.22 6.58 -66.82
N GLY A 72 24.09 6.15 -67.41
CA GLY A 72 24.12 5.20 -68.52
C GLY A 72 23.70 3.75 -68.24
N GLY A 73 22.68 3.30 -68.99
CA GLY A 73 22.43 1.88 -69.28
C GLY A 73 21.04 1.41 -68.90
N ASP A 74 20.16 1.33 -69.89
CA ASP A 74 18.94 0.53 -69.87
C ASP A 74 19.25 -0.89 -69.36
N ASP A 75 18.46 -1.39 -68.40
CA ASP A 75 17.99 -2.79 -68.29
C ASP A 75 17.16 -2.94 -66.99
N ASP A 76 15.92 -3.41 -67.13
CA ASP A 76 14.96 -3.87 -66.10
C ASP A 76 14.41 -2.86 -65.07
N ASP A 77 13.48 -1.98 -65.52
CA ASP A 77 12.61 -1.16 -64.67
C ASP A 77 11.25 -1.83 -64.42
N HIS A 78 11.28 -3.05 -63.85
CA HIS A 78 10.12 -3.70 -63.26
C HIS A 78 10.44 -4.06 -61.80
N ASN A 79 9.68 -3.46 -60.87
CA ASN A 79 9.59 -3.70 -59.42
C ASN A 79 10.30 -2.67 -58.52
N ASN A 80 9.71 -1.48 -58.41
CA ASN A 80 9.88 -0.64 -57.21
C ASN A 80 8.60 0.12 -56.80
N ASP A 81 7.42 -0.42 -57.16
CA ASP A 81 6.12 0.01 -56.63
C ASP A 81 5.61 -0.90 -55.48
N ASP A 82 6.34 -1.97 -55.11
CA ASP A 82 5.87 -3.01 -54.18
C ASP A 82 5.83 -2.60 -52.68
N ASP A 83 6.40 -1.45 -52.28
CA ASP A 83 6.43 -1.05 -50.85
C ASP A 83 5.11 -0.40 -50.38
N ASP A 84 4.31 0.20 -51.28
CA ASP A 84 3.01 0.76 -50.93
C ASP A 84 1.93 -0.35 -50.82
N ASP A 85 2.10 -1.46 -51.55
CA ASP A 85 1.21 -2.64 -51.52
C ASP A 85 1.39 -3.51 -50.25
N GLU A 86 2.52 -3.44 -49.54
CA GLU A 86 2.82 -4.31 -48.39
C GLU A 86 1.79 -4.16 -47.24
N TYR A 87 1.11 -3.01 -47.17
CA TYR A 87 0.16 -2.68 -46.10
C TYR A 87 -1.23 -2.24 -46.59
N GLU A 88 -1.54 -2.37 -47.89
CA GLU A 88 -2.85 -1.98 -48.44
C GLU A 88 -3.99 -2.93 -48.02
N GLY A 89 -3.66 -4.18 -47.64
CA GLY A 89 -4.62 -5.16 -47.12
C GLY A 89 -4.75 -5.23 -45.59
N ASP A 90 -3.93 -4.46 -44.86
CA ASP A 90 -3.93 -4.50 -43.40
C ASP A 90 -5.16 -3.77 -42.83
N PHE A 91 -5.88 -4.42 -41.91
CA PHE A 91 -7.03 -3.80 -41.23
C PHE A 91 -6.63 -2.55 -40.41
N TYR A 92 -5.38 -2.51 -39.93
CA TYR A 92 -4.77 -1.38 -39.24
C TYR A 92 -3.45 -0.98 -39.90
N PRO A 93 -3.48 -0.16 -40.97
CA PRO A 93 -2.26 0.24 -41.67
C PRO A 93 -1.38 1.12 -40.76
N PRO A 94 -0.04 0.92 -40.75
CA PRO A 94 0.87 1.75 -39.97
C PRO A 94 0.89 3.19 -40.49
N ALA A 95 1.04 4.17 -39.60
CA ALA A 95 1.14 5.59 -39.97
C ALA A 95 2.46 5.93 -40.69
N ARG A 96 2.47 7.00 -41.50
CA ARG A 96 3.68 7.47 -42.21
C ARG A 96 4.59 8.31 -41.33
N SER A 97 4.05 8.91 -40.27
CA SER A 97 4.81 9.73 -39.33
C SER A 97 4.30 9.62 -37.89
N LEU A 98 5.13 10.04 -36.92
CA LEU A 98 4.72 10.10 -35.51
C LEU A 98 3.59 11.11 -35.27
N ALA A 99 3.63 12.26 -35.95
CA ALA A 99 2.60 13.30 -35.82
C ALA A 99 1.23 12.79 -36.31
N GLU A 100 1.20 12.09 -37.44
CA GLU A 100 -0.01 11.44 -37.95
C GLU A 100 -0.55 10.40 -36.97
N LEU A 101 0.33 9.59 -36.37
CA LEU A 101 -0.09 8.60 -35.38
C LEU A 101 -0.65 9.26 -34.11
N GLN A 102 -0.03 10.34 -33.64
CA GLN A 102 -0.52 11.12 -32.49
C GLN A 102 -1.90 11.74 -32.79
N GLU A 103 -2.08 12.33 -33.96
CA GLU A 103 -3.37 12.89 -34.40
C GLU A 103 -4.45 11.81 -34.49
N LEU A 104 -4.10 10.63 -34.99
CA LEU A 104 -5.02 9.49 -35.05
C LEU A 104 -5.48 9.08 -33.65
N TYR A 105 -4.57 8.90 -32.68
CA TYR A 105 -4.95 8.55 -31.31
C TYR A 105 -5.69 9.71 -30.60
N ALA A 106 -5.38 10.96 -30.91
CA ALA A 106 -6.14 12.12 -30.43
C ALA A 106 -7.58 12.12 -30.98
N SER A 107 -7.76 11.77 -32.25
CA SER A 107 -9.09 11.61 -32.87
C SER A 107 -9.87 10.46 -32.24
N LEU A 108 -9.21 9.34 -31.93
CA LEU A 108 -9.79 8.22 -31.19
C LEU A 108 -10.18 8.65 -29.77
N HIS A 109 -9.39 9.51 -29.11
CA HIS A 109 -9.73 10.03 -27.79
C HIS A 109 -11.04 10.84 -27.82
N ALA A 110 -11.18 11.73 -28.80
CA ALA A 110 -12.38 12.55 -28.99
C ALA A 110 -13.60 11.76 -29.50
N GLY A 111 -13.35 10.72 -30.29
CA GLY A 111 -14.38 9.86 -30.87
C GLY A 111 -15.01 8.89 -29.87
N LYS A 112 -16.18 8.36 -30.23
CA LYS A 112 -16.89 7.30 -29.50
C LYS A 112 -16.64 5.95 -30.19
N GLY A 113 -15.56 5.26 -29.80
CA GLY A 113 -15.20 3.93 -30.29
C GLY A 113 -15.18 2.87 -29.19
N SER A 114 -15.05 1.60 -29.58
CA SER A 114 -14.92 0.51 -28.61
C SER A 114 -13.50 0.47 -28.01
N LYS A 115 -13.37 0.02 -26.76
CA LYS A 115 -12.05 -0.27 -26.18
C LYS A 115 -11.31 -1.36 -26.96
N ARG A 116 -12.05 -2.36 -27.44
CA ARG A 116 -11.48 -3.49 -28.18
C ARG A 116 -10.81 -3.04 -29.47
N GLU A 117 -11.44 -2.12 -30.19
CA GLU A 117 -10.88 -1.52 -31.41
C GLU A 117 -9.53 -0.85 -31.16
N VAL A 118 -9.39 -0.11 -30.05
CA VAL A 118 -8.13 0.52 -29.65
C VAL A 118 -7.08 -0.54 -29.31
N LEU A 119 -7.45 -1.60 -28.59
CA LEU A 119 -6.53 -2.69 -28.24
C LEU A 119 -6.04 -3.45 -29.47
N ASP A 120 -6.97 -3.83 -30.35
CA ASP A 120 -6.67 -4.56 -31.57
C ASP A 120 -5.75 -3.71 -32.46
N ARG A 121 -6.02 -2.39 -32.57
CA ARG A 121 -5.10 -1.46 -33.25
C ARG A 121 -3.69 -1.43 -32.66
N ILE A 122 -3.55 -1.35 -31.33
CA ILE A 122 -2.23 -1.33 -30.66
C ILE A 122 -1.47 -2.63 -30.95
N VAL A 123 -2.13 -3.77 -30.78
CA VAL A 123 -1.51 -5.09 -30.74
C VAL A 123 -1.28 -5.65 -32.16
N GLU A 124 -2.19 -5.40 -33.09
CA GLU A 124 -2.14 -5.93 -34.46
C GLU A 124 -1.61 -4.91 -35.49
N GLY A 125 -1.71 -3.61 -35.20
CA GLY A 125 -1.20 -2.54 -36.06
C GLY A 125 0.11 -1.96 -35.52
N ASP A 126 -0.02 -0.91 -34.69
CA ASP A 126 1.08 0.01 -34.38
C ASP A 126 2.24 -0.62 -33.57
N TRP A 127 2.00 -1.71 -32.84
CA TRP A 127 3.03 -2.51 -32.13
C TRP A 127 2.95 -4.02 -32.44
N ARG A 128 2.68 -4.40 -33.69
CA ARG A 128 2.62 -5.81 -34.13
C ARG A 128 3.87 -6.65 -33.88
N HIS A 129 5.03 -6.01 -33.74
CA HIS A 129 6.31 -6.63 -33.36
C HIS A 129 6.48 -6.82 -31.84
N GLY A 130 5.48 -6.46 -31.04
CA GLY A 130 5.42 -6.67 -29.61
C GLY A 130 5.74 -5.44 -28.78
N LEU A 131 5.22 -5.42 -27.55
CA LEU A 131 5.38 -4.32 -26.60
C LEU A 131 6.62 -4.51 -25.74
N THR A 132 7.31 -3.42 -25.42
CA THR A 132 8.50 -3.46 -24.58
C THR A 132 8.15 -3.68 -23.10
N LEU A 133 9.10 -4.22 -22.33
CA LEU A 133 8.93 -4.34 -20.87
C LEU A 133 8.68 -2.99 -20.20
N TYR A 134 9.21 -1.90 -20.76
CA TYR A 134 8.92 -0.55 -20.31
C TYR A 134 7.45 -0.15 -20.57
N GLN A 135 6.92 -0.39 -21.78
CA GLN A 135 5.50 -0.14 -22.09
C GLN A 135 4.57 -0.93 -21.15
N LEU A 136 4.90 -2.19 -20.87
CA LEU A 136 4.15 -3.01 -19.92
C LEU A 136 4.26 -2.49 -18.48
N ALA A 137 5.43 -1.99 -18.08
CA ALA A 137 5.60 -1.35 -16.78
C ALA A 137 4.75 -0.08 -16.64
N MET A 138 4.67 0.74 -17.70
CA MET A 138 3.79 1.92 -17.71
C MET A 138 2.31 1.52 -17.64
N ALA A 139 1.88 0.49 -18.38
CA ALA A 139 0.50 0.00 -18.32
C ALA A 139 0.11 -0.51 -16.92
N ASP A 140 1.00 -1.28 -16.29
CA ASP A 140 0.82 -1.80 -14.93
C ASP A 140 0.70 -0.67 -13.89
N LEU A 141 1.56 0.36 -13.99
CA LEU A 141 1.52 1.51 -13.09
C LEU A 141 0.27 2.38 -13.33
N GLN A 142 -0.13 2.56 -14.59
CA GLN A 142 -1.37 3.28 -14.90
C GLN A 142 -2.59 2.57 -14.34
N HIS A 143 -2.62 1.23 -14.36
CA HIS A 143 -3.69 0.47 -13.72
C HIS A 143 -3.73 0.69 -12.21
N LEU A 144 -2.55 0.78 -11.56
CA LEU A 144 -2.45 1.09 -10.14
C LEU A 144 -3.00 2.49 -9.81
N TYR A 145 -2.81 3.47 -10.68
CA TYR A 145 -3.35 4.82 -10.50
C TYR A 145 -4.86 4.89 -10.70
N GLU A 146 -5.38 4.18 -11.69
CA GLU A 146 -6.83 4.09 -11.91
C GLU A 146 -7.55 3.31 -10.79
N HIS A 147 -6.86 2.33 -10.19
CA HIS A 147 -7.41 1.45 -9.16
C HIS A 147 -6.49 1.44 -7.92
N PRO A 148 -6.48 2.51 -7.10
CA PRO A 148 -5.59 2.60 -5.93
C PRO A 148 -5.83 1.48 -4.91
N GLY A 149 -7.05 0.93 -4.84
CA GLY A 149 -7.40 -0.23 -3.99
C GLY A 149 -7.07 -1.61 -4.58
N SER A 150 -6.42 -1.69 -5.75
CA SER A 150 -6.12 -2.97 -6.40
C SER A 150 -5.04 -3.79 -5.66
N LEU A 151 -4.13 -3.12 -4.97
CA LEU A 151 -3.04 -3.73 -4.22
C LEU A 151 -3.24 -3.55 -2.72
N LYS A 152 -2.99 -4.62 -1.96
CA LYS A 152 -2.84 -4.54 -0.50
C LYS A 152 -1.38 -4.24 -0.18
N TRP A 153 -1.13 -3.25 0.66
CA TRP A 153 0.21 -2.81 1.04
C TRP A 153 0.48 -3.15 2.51
N THR A 154 1.74 -3.37 2.85
CA THR A 154 2.19 -3.56 4.24
C THR A 154 3.36 -2.63 4.51
N ALA A 155 3.33 -1.91 5.63
CA ALA A 155 4.43 -1.06 6.06
C ALA A 155 5.49 -1.85 6.82
N TYR A 156 6.74 -1.54 6.51
CA TYR A 156 7.93 -2.03 7.20
C TYR A 156 8.76 -0.83 7.63
N ARG A 157 9.29 -0.87 8.85
CA ARG A 157 10.25 0.11 9.33
C ARG A 157 11.66 -0.40 9.04
N VAL A 158 12.48 0.46 8.43
CA VAL A 158 13.91 0.20 8.24
C VAL A 158 14.61 0.48 9.55
N GLN A 159 15.27 -0.53 10.12
CA GLN A 159 16.02 -0.40 11.37
C GLN A 159 17.44 -0.91 11.20
N ARG A 160 18.38 -0.30 11.91
CA ARG A 160 19.78 -0.73 11.91
C ARG A 160 19.93 -2.02 12.71
N LEU A 161 20.72 -2.94 12.21
CA LEU A 161 21.15 -4.13 12.95
C LEU A 161 22.32 -3.77 13.88
N ARG A 162 22.27 -4.26 15.13
CA ARG A 162 23.41 -4.16 16.04
C ARG A 162 24.52 -5.09 15.55
N ASN A 163 25.78 -4.65 15.66
CA ASN A 163 26.90 -5.55 15.43
C ASN A 163 26.92 -6.60 16.54
N PRO A 164 27.14 -7.90 16.22
CA PRO A 164 27.29 -8.92 17.24
C PRO A 164 28.48 -8.55 18.13
N LEU A 165 28.25 -8.42 19.43
CA LEU A 165 29.27 -8.05 20.41
C LEU A 165 30.01 -9.28 20.96
N THR A 166 29.46 -10.48 20.76
CA THR A 166 29.98 -11.74 21.32
C THR A 166 29.94 -12.87 20.26
N GLU A 167 30.87 -13.84 20.35
CA GLU A 167 30.92 -14.98 19.42
C GLU A 167 29.65 -15.84 19.46
N ASP A 168 28.94 -15.87 20.58
CA ASP A 168 27.67 -16.60 20.73
C ASP A 168 26.52 -15.92 19.99
N ASP A 169 26.50 -14.57 19.92
CA ASP A 169 25.56 -13.82 19.08
C ASP A 169 25.80 -14.09 17.57
N ALA A 170 27.05 -14.32 17.19
CA ALA A 170 27.42 -14.66 15.82
C ALA A 170 27.01 -16.10 15.43
N LYS A 171 26.97 -17.03 16.39
CA LYS A 171 26.58 -18.44 16.20
C LYS A 171 25.06 -18.66 16.27
N SER A 172 24.37 -17.90 17.12
CA SER A 172 22.90 -17.96 17.27
C SER A 172 22.16 -17.38 16.05
N GLY A 173 22.79 -16.50 15.28
CA GLY A 173 22.15 -15.83 14.16
C GLY A 173 21.03 -14.86 14.58
N SER A 174 20.87 -14.60 15.88
CA SER A 174 19.92 -13.62 16.41
C SER A 174 20.38 -12.21 16.04
N GLN A 175 19.98 -11.75 14.87
CA GLN A 175 20.18 -10.37 14.42
C GLN A 175 19.32 -9.43 15.28
N ARG A 176 19.85 -9.02 16.43
CA ARG A 176 19.19 -8.04 17.30
C ARG A 176 19.17 -6.67 16.60
N HIS A 177 17.99 -6.12 16.41
CA HIS A 177 17.81 -4.79 15.83
C HIS A 177 18.02 -3.72 16.91
N ASP A 178 18.54 -2.57 16.49
CA ASP A 178 18.74 -1.44 17.38
C ASP A 178 17.47 -0.57 17.44
N GLY A 179 16.57 -0.89 18.37
CA GLY A 179 15.30 -0.16 18.53
C GLY A 179 15.47 1.32 18.90
N GLU A 180 16.63 1.69 19.45
CA GLU A 180 16.96 3.06 19.86
C GLU A 180 17.56 3.88 18.70
N SER A 181 18.04 3.22 17.64
CA SER A 181 18.68 3.92 16.54
C SER A 181 17.65 4.61 15.65
N LEU A 182 17.76 5.93 15.56
CA LEU A 182 17.04 6.75 14.59
C LEU A 182 17.77 6.86 13.24
N ALA A 183 18.81 6.05 13.02
CA ALA A 183 19.59 6.09 11.79
C ALA A 183 18.79 5.52 10.60
N VAL A 184 18.48 6.36 9.63
CA VAL A 184 17.78 6.00 8.39
C VAL A 184 18.77 5.98 7.22
N PRO A 185 18.77 4.95 6.36
CA PRO A 185 19.67 4.92 5.22
C PRO A 185 19.35 6.03 4.23
N ARG A 186 20.40 6.65 3.67
CA ARG A 186 20.25 7.59 2.55
C ARG A 186 19.87 6.80 1.29
N PHE A 187 18.68 7.06 0.78
CA PHE A 187 18.16 6.39 -0.40
C PHE A 187 18.54 7.15 -1.68
N HIS A 188 19.24 6.47 -2.59
CA HIS A 188 19.48 6.94 -3.95
C HIS A 188 19.03 5.87 -4.95
N PRO A 189 18.06 6.14 -5.85
CA PRO A 189 17.46 5.13 -6.71
C PRO A 189 18.47 4.30 -7.52
N SER A 190 19.45 4.96 -8.16
CA SER A 190 20.42 4.29 -9.03
C SER A 190 21.34 3.32 -8.27
N THR A 191 21.91 3.77 -7.13
CA THR A 191 22.77 2.94 -6.29
C THR A 191 21.99 1.80 -5.65
N PHE A 192 20.77 2.08 -5.18
CA PHE A 192 19.90 1.03 -4.64
C PHE A 192 19.62 -0.07 -5.66
N LEU A 193 19.32 0.28 -6.92
CA LEU A 193 19.11 -0.73 -7.97
C LEU A 193 20.37 -1.54 -8.29
N GLN A 194 21.54 -0.91 -8.31
CA GLN A 194 22.80 -1.62 -8.53
C GLN A 194 23.07 -2.63 -7.41
N ASN A 195 22.87 -2.21 -6.16
CA ASN A 195 23.04 -3.09 -5.00
C ASN A 195 21.99 -4.21 -4.99
N LEU A 196 20.72 -3.89 -5.26
CA LEU A 196 19.64 -4.88 -5.32
C LEU A 196 19.91 -5.92 -6.41
N GLN A 197 20.43 -5.50 -7.56
CA GLN A 197 20.80 -6.41 -8.63
C GLN A 197 21.99 -7.32 -8.25
N ALA A 198 22.95 -6.83 -7.47
CA ALA A 198 24.09 -7.62 -7.01
C ALA A 198 23.70 -8.68 -5.97
N GLU A 199 22.68 -8.41 -5.15
CA GLU A 199 22.18 -9.32 -4.11
C GLU A 199 21.18 -10.37 -4.64
N VAL A 200 20.47 -10.07 -5.74
CA VAL A 200 19.55 -11.02 -6.36
C VAL A 200 20.34 -12.13 -7.09
N PRO A 201 20.02 -13.43 -6.88
CA PRO A 201 20.74 -14.54 -7.52
C PRO A 201 20.79 -14.43 -9.05
N PRO A 202 21.88 -14.88 -9.70
CA PRO A 202 22.06 -14.74 -11.15
C PRO A 202 21.02 -15.51 -11.97
N ASP A 203 20.41 -16.56 -11.40
CA ASP A 203 19.35 -17.34 -12.05
C ASP A 203 18.01 -16.61 -12.11
N VAL A 204 17.87 -15.54 -11.32
CA VAL A 204 16.68 -14.69 -11.28
C VAL A 204 16.96 -13.41 -12.04
N LYS A 205 16.10 -13.11 -13.02
CA LYS A 205 16.18 -11.88 -13.82
C LYS A 205 15.03 -10.98 -13.48
N ALA A 206 15.32 -9.71 -13.29
CA ALA A 206 14.29 -8.73 -12.97
C ALA A 206 14.36 -7.52 -13.90
N HIS A 207 13.18 -7.02 -14.25
CA HIS A 207 12.98 -5.70 -14.85
C HIS A 207 12.56 -4.73 -13.75
N TYR A 208 13.20 -3.57 -13.72
CA TYR A 208 13.00 -2.56 -12.69
C TYR A 208 12.49 -1.28 -13.35
N ASN A 209 11.42 -0.70 -12.83
CA ASN A 209 10.94 0.60 -13.27
C ASN A 209 10.60 1.49 -12.06
N PHE A 210 11.16 2.70 -12.03
CA PHE A 210 10.79 3.71 -11.05
C PHE A 210 9.74 4.64 -11.61
N ASP A 211 8.80 5.04 -10.77
CA ASP A 211 7.79 6.05 -11.09
C ASP A 211 7.44 6.87 -9.85
N ARG A 212 7.03 8.12 -10.04
CA ARG A 212 6.64 9.02 -8.96
C ARG A 212 5.22 9.53 -9.22
N PRO A 213 4.22 9.04 -8.46
CA PRO A 213 2.84 9.54 -8.57
C PRO A 213 2.79 11.05 -8.30
N LYS A 214 1.92 11.77 -9.03
CA LYS A 214 1.77 13.23 -8.87
C LYS A 214 1.09 13.62 -7.55
N GLU A 215 0.18 12.78 -7.06
CA GLU A 215 -0.67 13.07 -5.91
C GLU A 215 -0.06 12.64 -4.56
N LEU A 216 0.91 11.73 -4.58
CA LEU A 216 1.47 11.10 -3.38
C LEU A 216 2.97 11.38 -3.27
N PRO A 217 3.47 11.85 -2.11
CA PRO A 217 4.90 12.09 -1.86
C PRO A 217 5.65 10.77 -1.61
N LEU A 218 5.72 9.91 -2.62
CA LEU A 218 6.44 8.65 -2.59
C LEU A 218 7.04 8.30 -3.95
N LEU A 219 8.07 7.48 -3.93
CA LEU A 219 8.65 6.86 -5.13
C LEU A 219 8.21 5.39 -5.21
N LEU A 220 7.64 4.98 -6.34
CA LEU A 220 7.28 3.59 -6.61
C LEU A 220 8.38 2.91 -7.41
N LEU A 221 8.72 1.70 -7.00
CA LEU A 221 9.54 0.76 -7.73
C LEU A 221 8.68 -0.46 -8.10
N ARG A 222 8.52 -0.68 -9.39
CA ARG A 222 7.99 -1.92 -9.96
C ARG A 222 9.15 -2.87 -10.26
N VAL A 223 9.09 -4.07 -9.68
CA VAL A 223 10.03 -5.16 -9.93
C VAL A 223 9.27 -6.31 -10.58
N PHE A 224 9.56 -6.60 -11.84
CA PHE A 224 8.99 -7.76 -12.53
C PHE A 224 10.03 -8.87 -12.63
N VAL A 225 9.74 -10.02 -12.04
CA VAL A 225 10.71 -11.11 -11.86
C VAL A 225 10.47 -12.26 -12.85
N LEU A 226 11.54 -12.79 -13.41
CA LEU A 226 11.59 -13.96 -14.28
C LEU A 226 12.56 -14.99 -13.71
N ASP A 227 12.13 -16.25 -13.71
CA ASP A 227 12.96 -17.41 -13.38
C ASP A 227 13.71 -17.86 -14.64
N SER A 228 14.78 -17.16 -14.98
CA SER A 228 15.60 -17.46 -16.16
C SER A 228 16.98 -16.83 -15.98
N PRO A 229 18.07 -17.55 -16.28
CA PRO A 229 19.42 -16.98 -16.25
C PRO A 229 19.70 -16.05 -17.44
N TYR A 230 18.82 -16.03 -18.45
CA TYR A 230 19.01 -15.28 -19.69
C TYR A 230 18.28 -13.95 -19.70
N SER A 231 18.95 -12.90 -20.16
CA SER A 231 18.43 -11.54 -20.30
C SER A 231 17.88 -11.23 -21.70
N THR A 232 17.54 -12.26 -22.49
CA THR A 232 17.16 -12.11 -23.90
C THR A 232 15.63 -12.17 -24.09
N SER A 233 15.15 -11.71 -25.26
CA SER A 233 13.72 -11.80 -25.62
C SER A 233 13.20 -13.25 -25.65
N LEU A 234 14.08 -14.25 -25.82
CA LEU A 234 13.69 -15.66 -25.75
C LEU A 234 13.20 -16.06 -24.35
N ALA A 235 13.79 -15.49 -23.28
CA ALA A 235 13.36 -15.74 -21.90
C ALA A 235 11.92 -15.27 -21.62
N VAL A 236 11.44 -14.30 -22.41
CA VAL A 236 10.12 -13.67 -22.31
C VAL A 236 9.13 -14.21 -23.35
N SER A 237 9.61 -15.03 -24.29
CA SER A 237 8.80 -15.57 -25.38
C SER A 237 8.04 -16.83 -24.96
N ASN A 238 6.74 -16.89 -25.27
CA ASN A 238 5.88 -18.04 -25.01
C ASN A 238 6.07 -19.21 -26.00
N ARG A 239 7.14 -19.19 -26.83
CA ARG A 239 7.39 -20.21 -27.86
C ARG A 239 7.94 -21.47 -27.22
N SER A 240 7.03 -22.27 -26.69
CA SER A 240 7.25 -23.71 -26.56
C SER A 240 7.51 -24.29 -27.97
N ARG A 241 8.70 -24.85 -28.17
CA ARG A 241 8.83 -26.02 -29.05
C ARG A 241 8.07 -27.15 -28.35
N ALA A 242 6.78 -27.25 -28.64
CA ALA A 242 5.97 -28.41 -28.28
C ALA A 242 6.62 -29.64 -28.95
N GLY A 243 7.45 -30.36 -28.20
CA GLY A 243 8.20 -31.50 -28.73
C GLY A 243 9.40 -31.99 -27.92
N ALA A 244 9.93 -31.20 -26.96
CA ALA A 244 11.00 -31.68 -26.08
C ALA A 244 10.51 -31.79 -24.63
N SER A 245 10.53 -33.00 -24.08
CA SER A 245 10.13 -33.30 -22.71
C SER A 245 10.89 -32.44 -21.69
N GLY A 246 10.18 -31.77 -20.77
CA GLY A 246 10.71 -31.39 -19.46
C GLY A 246 11.11 -29.93 -19.20
N GLY A 247 10.90 -28.99 -20.13
CA GLY A 247 11.30 -27.58 -19.93
C GLY A 247 10.26 -26.73 -19.18
N ARG A 248 10.59 -26.29 -17.96
CA ARG A 248 9.83 -25.40 -17.07
C ARG A 248 9.46 -24.10 -17.80
N VAL A 249 8.16 -23.86 -18.00
CA VAL A 249 7.63 -22.68 -18.71
C VAL A 249 7.92 -21.41 -17.90
N THR A 250 8.69 -20.46 -18.44
CA THR A 250 8.84 -19.10 -17.90
C THR A 250 7.55 -18.32 -18.11
N SER A 251 6.51 -18.67 -17.36
CA SER A 251 5.21 -18.03 -17.46
C SER A 251 5.33 -16.55 -17.09
N PHE A 252 5.13 -15.68 -18.07
CA PHE A 252 5.03 -14.24 -17.86
C PHE A 252 3.66 -13.96 -17.22
N ASP A 253 3.61 -13.93 -15.89
CA ASP A 253 2.38 -13.70 -15.11
C ASP A 253 2.50 -12.43 -14.27
N ALA A 254 1.41 -11.67 -14.17
CA ALA A 254 1.33 -10.45 -13.34
C ALA A 254 1.57 -10.74 -11.85
N ALA A 255 1.37 -11.99 -11.41
CA ALA A 255 1.71 -12.43 -10.05
C ALA A 255 3.21 -12.34 -9.72
N ARG A 256 4.08 -12.19 -10.73
CA ARG A 256 5.54 -12.01 -10.58
C ARG A 256 5.96 -10.54 -10.45
N THR A 257 5.02 -9.60 -10.47
CA THR A 257 5.27 -8.18 -10.24
C THR A 257 5.19 -7.85 -8.75
N ILE A 258 6.23 -7.20 -8.23
CA ILE A 258 6.33 -6.70 -6.86
C ILE A 258 6.41 -5.19 -6.94
N TYR A 259 5.55 -4.50 -6.20
CA TYR A 259 5.63 -3.06 -6.01
C TYR A 259 6.19 -2.73 -4.64
N ILE A 260 7.13 -1.80 -4.61
CA ILE A 260 7.78 -1.26 -3.42
C ILE A 260 7.58 0.26 -3.47
N ALA A 261 7.05 0.85 -2.41
CA ALA A 261 6.90 2.30 -2.29
C ALA A 261 7.84 2.84 -1.22
N PHE A 262 8.55 3.91 -1.57
CA PHE A 262 9.46 4.66 -0.70
C PHE A 262 8.85 6.03 -0.44
N PRO A 263 8.18 6.26 0.70
CA PRO A 263 7.71 7.58 1.07
C PRO A 263 8.88 8.56 1.23
N ASP A 264 8.66 9.80 0.83
CA ASP A 264 9.66 10.83 1.04
C ASP A 264 9.88 11.05 2.55
N ALA A 265 11.15 11.17 2.96
CA ALA A 265 11.55 11.49 4.33
C ALA A 265 10.94 10.60 5.43
N SER A 266 10.63 9.33 5.14
CA SER A 266 10.14 8.36 6.12
C SER A 266 11.15 7.21 6.34
N PRO A 267 11.29 6.68 7.57
CA PRO A 267 12.03 5.45 7.83
C PRO A 267 11.24 4.19 7.42
N HIS A 268 10.08 4.33 6.79
CA HIS A 268 9.22 3.21 6.40
C HIS A 268 9.29 2.92 4.90
N ILE A 269 9.10 1.67 4.53
CA ILE A 269 8.96 1.19 3.15
C ILE A 269 7.66 0.41 3.07
N TYR A 270 6.89 0.62 2.01
CA TYR A 270 5.64 -0.12 1.79
C TYR A 270 5.85 -1.17 0.71
N ILE A 271 5.41 -2.40 0.98
CA ILE A 271 5.56 -3.50 0.05
C ILE A 271 4.16 -4.05 -0.24
N SER A 272 3.81 -4.10 -1.52
CA SER A 272 2.55 -4.70 -2.02
C SER A 272 2.51 -6.18 -1.70
N ALA A 273 1.38 -6.76 -1.32
CA ALA A 273 1.20 -8.20 -1.09
C ALA A 273 1.26 -8.98 -2.41
N ALA A 274 1.56 -10.28 -2.34
CA ALA A 274 1.49 -11.15 -3.50
C ALA A 274 0.06 -11.18 -4.06
N GLN A 275 -0.11 -10.87 -5.35
CA GLN A 275 -1.41 -10.99 -6.00
C GLN A 275 -1.73 -12.48 -6.15
N ALA A 276 -2.82 -12.94 -5.52
CA ALA A 276 -3.34 -14.28 -5.79
C ALA A 276 -3.87 -14.28 -7.23
N SER A 277 -3.20 -15.02 -8.11
CA SER A 277 -3.71 -15.28 -9.45
C SER A 277 -5.06 -15.98 -9.31
N GLY A 278 -6.15 -15.27 -9.60
CA GLY A 278 -7.49 -15.82 -9.54
C GLY A 278 -7.67 -16.84 -10.67
N ASN A 279 -7.67 -18.13 -10.32
CA ASN A 279 -8.51 -19.14 -10.96
C ASN A 279 -8.57 -20.45 -10.14
N THR A 280 -9.78 -20.69 -9.61
CA THR A 280 -10.50 -21.96 -9.34
C THR A 280 -9.73 -23.29 -9.21
N GLY A 281 -9.84 -23.89 -8.02
CA GLY A 281 -9.85 -25.35 -7.86
C GLY A 281 -8.85 -25.87 -6.83
N ALA A 282 -9.36 -26.42 -5.72
CA ALA A 282 -8.60 -27.19 -4.73
C ALA A 282 -8.06 -28.53 -5.27
N THR A 283 -7.96 -28.69 -6.59
CA THR A 283 -7.56 -29.94 -7.27
C THR A 283 -6.42 -29.76 -8.29
N GLY A 284 -5.82 -28.57 -8.38
CA GLY A 284 -4.62 -28.33 -9.19
C GLY A 284 -3.51 -27.67 -8.37
N GLY A 285 -2.65 -28.48 -7.73
CA GLY A 285 -1.44 -28.00 -7.08
C GLY A 285 -0.43 -27.45 -8.09
N GLY A 286 -0.68 -26.25 -8.62
CA GLY A 286 0.21 -25.57 -9.54
C GLY A 286 1.49 -25.12 -8.82
N THR A 287 2.62 -25.73 -9.17
CA THR A 287 3.97 -25.38 -8.69
C THR A 287 4.34 -23.91 -8.94
N SER A 288 3.76 -23.27 -9.96
CA SER A 288 4.00 -21.86 -10.35
C SER A 288 3.63 -20.82 -9.26
N GLY A 289 2.57 -21.07 -8.48
CA GLY A 289 2.17 -20.15 -7.40
C GLY A 289 3.12 -20.19 -6.20
N ASN A 290 3.80 -21.33 -5.97
CA ASN A 290 4.82 -21.46 -4.93
C ASN A 290 6.14 -20.85 -5.39
N GLU A 291 6.51 -21.07 -6.65
CA GLU A 291 7.70 -20.47 -7.26
C GLU A 291 7.64 -18.94 -7.22
N SER A 292 6.51 -18.35 -7.61
CA SER A 292 6.33 -16.88 -7.59
C SER A 292 6.48 -16.29 -6.18
N ARG A 293 6.00 -17.02 -5.15
CA ARG A 293 6.20 -16.64 -3.74
C ARG A 293 7.66 -16.77 -3.30
N SER A 294 8.36 -17.82 -3.74
CA SER A 294 9.78 -18.03 -3.45
C SER A 294 10.64 -16.95 -4.09
N LEU A 295 10.44 -16.65 -5.38
CA LEU A 295 11.12 -15.59 -6.11
C LEU A 295 10.90 -14.23 -5.43
N ARG A 296 9.67 -13.97 -5.01
CA ARG A 296 9.35 -12.78 -4.24
C ARG A 296 10.10 -12.74 -2.91
N ALA A 297 10.14 -13.83 -2.15
CA ALA A 297 10.87 -13.88 -0.88
C ALA A 297 12.36 -13.56 -1.07
N LEU A 298 12.98 -14.06 -2.14
CA LEU A 298 14.38 -13.74 -2.49
C LEU A 298 14.59 -12.25 -2.73
N VAL A 299 13.70 -11.60 -3.51
CA VAL A 299 13.78 -10.16 -3.74
C VAL A 299 13.58 -9.38 -2.43
N LEU A 300 12.66 -9.81 -1.57
CA LEU A 300 12.40 -9.14 -0.29
C LEU A 300 13.58 -9.24 0.69
N ASP A 301 14.27 -10.38 0.73
CA ASP A 301 15.49 -10.58 1.52
C ASP A 301 16.66 -9.73 1.00
N ALA A 302 16.70 -9.46 -0.31
CA ALA A 302 17.70 -8.60 -0.93
C ALA A 302 17.49 -7.10 -0.64
N ILE A 303 16.28 -6.63 -0.30
CA ILE A 303 16.00 -5.21 -0.05
C ILE A 303 16.82 -4.64 1.13
N PRO A 304 16.77 -5.21 2.36
CA PRO A 304 17.57 -4.69 3.45
C PRO A 304 19.07 -4.71 3.16
N LYS A 305 19.55 -5.74 2.45
CA LYS A 305 20.96 -5.85 2.01
C LYS A 305 21.32 -4.73 1.02
N ALA A 306 20.45 -4.43 0.07
CA ALA A 306 20.64 -3.36 -0.90
C ALA A 306 20.67 -1.94 -0.29
N LEU A 307 19.96 -1.74 0.83
CA LEU A 307 20.01 -0.50 1.63
C LEU A 307 21.24 -0.42 2.54
N SER A 308 21.88 -1.57 2.82
CA SER A 308 23.01 -1.67 3.71
C SER A 308 24.31 -1.21 3.06
N ARG A 309 25.24 -0.77 3.89
CA ARG A 309 26.61 -0.41 3.52
C ARG A 309 27.58 -1.17 4.41
N PRO A 310 28.87 -1.26 4.05
CA PRO A 310 29.88 -1.80 4.96
C PRO A 310 29.78 -1.12 6.33
N ARG A 311 29.60 -1.92 7.40
CA ARG A 311 29.40 -1.50 8.81
C ARG A 311 28.05 -0.84 9.16
N GLU A 312 27.14 -0.71 8.20
CA GLU A 312 25.78 -0.20 8.39
C GLU A 312 24.79 -1.18 7.78
N ARG A 313 24.43 -2.23 8.53
CA ARG A 313 23.45 -3.22 8.11
C ARG A 313 22.06 -2.83 8.58
N TYR A 314 21.07 -3.04 7.73
CA TYR A 314 19.67 -2.75 8.03
C TYR A 314 18.80 -3.99 7.91
N THR A 315 17.67 -3.98 8.59
CA THR A 315 16.61 -4.98 8.50
C THR A 315 15.25 -4.30 8.35
N LEU A 316 14.26 -5.04 7.85
CA LEU A 316 12.89 -4.58 7.70
C LEU A 316 12.03 -5.19 8.80
N VAL A 317 11.56 -4.35 9.71
CA VAL A 317 10.66 -4.76 10.79
C VAL A 317 9.21 -4.43 10.39
N PRO A 318 8.32 -5.42 10.27
CA PRO A 318 6.91 -5.17 9.93
C PRO A 318 6.24 -4.36 11.05
N THR A 319 5.46 -3.35 10.69
CA THR A 319 4.79 -2.47 11.67
C THR A 319 3.43 -2.97 12.14
N GLY A 320 2.91 -4.06 11.56
CA GLY A 320 1.53 -4.52 11.80
C GLY A 320 0.44 -3.68 11.11
N PHE A 321 0.82 -2.72 10.26
CA PHE A 321 -0.11 -1.89 9.49
C PHE A 321 -0.16 -2.32 8.02
N SER A 322 -1.34 -2.76 7.58
CA SER A 322 -1.59 -3.21 6.22
C SER A 322 -2.97 -2.76 5.74
N THR A 323 -3.00 -2.05 4.62
CA THR A 323 -4.21 -1.48 4.00
C THR A 323 -4.03 -1.47 2.49
N ARG A 324 -5.13 -1.36 1.74
CA ARG A 324 -5.04 -1.11 0.29
C ARG A 324 -4.82 0.36 -0.04
N ASN A 325 -5.08 1.23 0.92
CA ASN A 325 -5.00 2.66 0.70
C ASN A 325 -3.60 3.24 1.05
N LEU A 326 -2.86 3.66 0.03
CA LEU A 326 -1.55 4.27 0.20
C LEU A 326 -1.59 5.62 0.94
N SER A 327 -2.68 6.38 0.83
CA SER A 327 -2.81 7.66 1.55
C SER A 327 -2.92 7.44 3.06
N ALA A 328 -3.63 6.39 3.49
CA ALA A 328 -3.74 5.99 4.89
C ALA A 328 -2.39 5.55 5.47
N LEU A 329 -1.59 4.82 4.66
CA LEU A 329 -0.21 4.48 4.98
C LEU A 329 0.68 5.71 5.13
N LEU A 330 0.60 6.67 4.20
CA LEU A 330 1.35 7.92 4.29
C LEU A 330 0.95 8.77 5.49
N HIS A 331 -0.33 8.80 5.83
CA HIS A 331 -0.82 9.56 6.98
C HIS A 331 -0.30 9.02 8.31
N THR A 332 -0.21 7.69 8.44
CA THR A 332 0.16 7.00 9.69
C THR A 332 1.66 6.68 9.78
N LYS A 333 2.29 6.30 8.67
CA LYS A 333 3.69 5.84 8.60
C LYS A 333 4.53 6.59 7.55
N GLY A 334 4.05 7.73 7.05
CA GLY A 334 4.82 8.62 6.16
C GLY A 334 5.54 9.75 6.91
N ALA A 335 6.06 10.70 6.14
CA ALA A 335 6.56 11.96 6.67
C ALA A 335 5.40 12.90 7.02
N GLY A 336 5.37 13.39 8.24
CA GLY A 336 4.33 14.32 8.69
C GLY A 336 4.19 14.33 10.20
N ARG A 337 3.44 15.32 10.69
CA ARG A 337 3.14 15.48 12.14
C ARG A 337 2.10 14.47 12.64
N THR A 338 1.37 13.85 11.72
CA THR A 338 0.27 12.92 12.00
C THR A 338 0.75 11.49 12.29
N ASN A 339 2.03 11.19 12.08
CA ASN A 339 2.58 9.83 12.22
C ASN A 339 2.64 9.33 13.68
N GLY A 340 2.75 10.23 14.65
CA GLY A 340 2.75 9.94 16.09
C GLY A 340 1.62 10.59 16.86
N ALA A 341 0.69 11.26 16.18
CA ALA A 341 -0.45 11.97 16.76
C ALA A 341 -1.70 11.70 15.92
N GLY A 342 -2.07 10.42 15.79
CA GLY A 342 -3.31 9.98 15.16
C GLY A 342 -4.51 10.09 16.09
N GLY A 343 -5.72 9.88 15.56
CA GLY A 343 -6.94 9.89 16.39
C GLY A 343 -7.20 11.23 17.08
N GLY A 344 -7.58 11.17 18.35
CA GLY A 344 -7.83 12.33 19.20
C GLY A 344 -6.60 13.22 19.40
N TRP A 345 -5.38 12.67 19.29
CA TRP A 345 -4.13 13.44 19.38
C TRP A 345 -3.86 14.30 18.15
N GLY A 346 -4.65 14.15 17.07
CA GLY A 346 -4.52 14.93 15.84
C GLY A 346 -4.61 16.45 16.04
N ILE A 347 -5.20 16.90 17.15
CA ILE A 347 -5.22 18.32 17.54
C ILE A 347 -3.82 18.92 17.69
N TYR A 348 -2.82 18.12 18.07
CA TYR A 348 -1.43 18.57 18.21
C TYR A 348 -0.65 18.50 16.89
N ALA A 349 -1.13 17.67 15.95
CA ALA A 349 -0.55 17.55 14.62
C ALA A 349 -0.98 18.71 13.72
N SER A 350 -2.27 19.07 13.74
CA SER A 350 -2.77 20.31 13.16
C SER A 350 -2.33 21.50 14.01
N SER A 351 -2.17 22.68 13.43
CA SER A 351 -2.19 23.92 14.22
C SER A 351 -3.62 24.45 14.21
N PRO A 352 -4.48 24.09 15.17
CA PRO A 352 -5.82 24.67 15.27
C PRO A 352 -5.68 26.11 15.75
N SER A 353 -5.72 27.09 14.83
CA SER A 353 -5.90 28.54 15.07
C SER A 353 -5.12 29.24 16.20
N THR A 354 -4.18 28.59 16.88
CA THR A 354 -3.22 29.22 17.81
C THR A 354 -2.15 29.99 17.02
N THR A 355 -2.17 29.89 15.69
CA THR A 355 -1.33 30.67 14.78
C THR A 355 -1.70 32.16 14.76
N THR A 356 -2.80 32.62 15.38
CA THR A 356 -2.95 34.05 15.71
C THR A 356 -2.26 34.48 17.01
N THR A 357 -1.51 33.59 17.66
CA THR A 357 -0.66 33.93 18.81
C THR A 357 0.71 33.26 18.67
N SER A 358 1.41 33.49 17.54
CA SER A 358 2.87 33.52 17.67
C SER A 358 3.19 34.62 18.67
N ALA A 359 4.16 34.43 19.57
CA ALA A 359 4.51 35.42 20.60
C ALA A 359 4.90 36.80 20.01
N LEU A 360 5.11 36.87 18.69
CA LEU A 360 5.42 38.06 17.90
C LEU A 360 4.22 38.61 17.09
N ALA A 361 3.14 37.85 16.90
CA ALA A 361 1.93 38.32 16.21
C ALA A 361 1.12 39.36 17.02
N SER A 362 1.48 39.57 18.29
CA SER A 362 0.92 40.58 19.17
C SER A 362 1.58 41.96 19.07
N GLY A 363 2.38 42.23 18.03
CA GLY A 363 3.09 43.50 17.84
C GLY A 363 2.19 44.72 17.64
N ASP A 364 0.98 44.54 17.07
CA ASP A 364 0.11 45.66 16.66
C ASP A 364 -1.31 45.59 17.26
N LEU A 365 -1.54 44.78 18.29
CA LEU A 365 -2.88 44.62 18.89
C LEU A 365 -2.96 45.23 20.29
N ASN A 366 -3.99 46.03 20.50
CA ASN A 366 -4.33 46.63 21.79
C ASN A 366 -4.39 45.54 22.88
N PRO A 367 -3.78 45.74 24.07
CA PRO A 367 -3.74 44.72 25.15
C PRO A 367 -5.12 44.17 25.53
N ASN A 368 -6.18 44.97 25.39
CA ASN A 368 -7.56 44.58 25.68
C ASN A 368 -8.21 43.66 24.63
N ASP A 369 -7.72 43.66 23.37
CA ASP A 369 -8.21 42.77 22.31
C ASP A 369 -7.56 41.39 22.38
N ILE A 370 -6.34 41.31 22.90
CA ILE A 370 -5.63 40.05 23.17
C ILE A 370 -6.36 39.27 24.26
N ILE A 371 -6.80 39.95 25.34
CA ILE A 371 -7.54 39.33 26.45
C ILE A 371 -8.96 38.93 26.04
N LYS A 372 -9.64 39.69 25.18
CA LYS A 372 -10.98 39.32 24.69
C LYS A 372 -10.96 38.18 23.67
N LYS A 373 -9.93 38.08 22.83
CA LYS A 373 -9.76 36.94 21.91
C LYS A 373 -9.28 35.67 22.62
N SER A 374 -8.42 35.78 23.65
CA SER A 374 -8.01 34.62 24.45
C SER A 374 -9.13 34.12 25.37
N ALA A 375 -9.99 35.00 25.90
CA ALA A 375 -11.20 34.63 26.64
C ALA A 375 -12.33 34.07 25.75
N GLY A 376 -12.24 34.27 24.43
CA GLY A 376 -13.17 33.74 23.42
C GLY A 376 -12.75 32.42 22.78
N VAL A 377 -11.60 31.84 23.17
CA VAL A 377 -11.25 30.46 22.79
C VAL A 377 -12.01 29.51 23.72
N SER A 378 -13.31 29.35 23.47
CA SER A 378 -14.17 28.34 24.10
C SER A 378 -13.85 26.91 23.63
N GLU A 379 -12.68 26.68 23.05
CA GLU A 379 -12.16 25.37 22.67
C GLU A 379 -10.87 25.09 23.44
N SER A 380 -10.91 25.27 24.76
CA SER A 380 -9.94 24.60 25.62
C SER A 380 -10.26 23.10 25.61
N PRO A 381 -9.31 22.20 25.33
CA PRO A 381 -9.49 20.75 25.46
C PRO A 381 -9.74 20.31 26.91
N LEU A 382 -9.70 21.25 27.85
CA LEU A 382 -10.06 21.09 29.26
C LEU A 382 -11.29 21.92 29.64
N ASN A 383 -12.25 22.12 28.72
CA ASN A 383 -13.56 22.63 29.14
C ASN A 383 -14.22 21.57 30.03
N ALA A 384 -14.17 21.85 31.33
CA ALA A 384 -14.75 21.13 32.44
C ALA A 384 -16.30 21.10 32.43
N VAL A 385 -16.91 20.80 31.29
CA VAL A 385 -18.35 20.49 31.17
C VAL A 385 -18.61 18.99 31.42
N LEU A 386 -17.61 18.27 31.94
CA LEU A 386 -17.70 16.87 32.41
C LEU A 386 -17.96 16.74 33.92
N LEU A 387 -18.24 17.83 34.64
CA LEU A 387 -18.77 17.72 36.00
C LEU A 387 -20.28 18.00 35.98
N PRO A 388 -21.13 17.09 36.48
CA PRO A 388 -22.52 17.40 36.73
C PRO A 388 -22.55 18.60 37.68
N THR A 389 -23.09 19.74 37.24
CA THR A 389 -23.37 20.82 38.17
C THR A 389 -24.43 20.33 39.16
N PRO A 390 -24.19 20.37 40.49
CA PRO A 390 -25.24 20.11 41.45
C PRO A 390 -26.32 21.19 41.31
N PRO A 391 -27.61 20.86 41.49
CA PRO A 391 -28.65 21.86 41.50
C PRO A 391 -28.50 22.66 42.80
N LEU A 392 -28.22 23.95 42.69
CA LEU A 392 -28.50 25.04 43.65
C LEU A 392 -27.36 26.06 43.65
N SER A 393 -27.57 27.19 42.96
CA SER A 393 -27.40 28.52 43.54
C SER A 393 -27.74 29.58 42.50
N ASP A 394 -28.81 30.32 42.76
CA ASP A 394 -29.12 31.58 42.11
C ASP A 394 -27.97 32.58 42.35
N ALA A 395 -27.46 33.16 41.27
CA ALA A 395 -26.73 34.42 41.32
C ALA A 395 -27.00 35.19 40.02
N GLU A 396 -27.73 36.29 40.16
CA GLU A 396 -27.99 37.26 39.11
C GLU A 396 -26.68 37.79 38.52
N GLY A 397 -26.60 37.81 37.19
CA GLY A 397 -25.49 38.40 36.44
C GLY A 397 -25.91 38.63 35.00
N GLY A 398 -26.43 39.82 34.71
CA GLY A 398 -26.99 40.17 33.41
C GLY A 398 -25.98 40.11 32.26
N SER A 399 -26.32 39.38 31.20
CA SER A 399 -25.70 39.55 29.88
C SER A 399 -26.77 39.44 28.80
N LYS A 400 -26.92 40.55 28.05
CA LYS A 400 -27.86 40.69 26.93
C LYS A 400 -27.39 39.80 25.78
N THR A 401 -28.12 38.73 25.49
CA THR A 401 -27.97 37.98 24.24
C THR A 401 -29.30 37.86 23.51
N ASN A 402 -29.21 37.98 22.18
CA ASN A 402 -30.31 37.94 21.23
C ASN A 402 -31.26 36.77 21.51
N LYS A 403 -32.53 37.09 21.80
CA LYS A 403 -33.62 36.12 21.90
C LYS A 403 -33.92 35.50 20.54
N ARG A 404 -33.13 34.50 20.13
CA ARG A 404 -33.62 33.50 19.18
C ARG A 404 -34.76 32.77 19.89
N LYS A 405 -35.99 32.89 19.36
CA LYS A 405 -37.20 32.21 19.85
C LYS A 405 -36.89 30.73 20.05
N TRP A 406 -36.67 30.33 21.31
CA TRP A 406 -36.58 28.95 21.71
C TRP A 406 -38.00 28.37 21.58
N LYS A 407 -38.19 27.48 20.60
CA LYS A 407 -39.38 26.65 20.57
C LYS A 407 -39.14 25.50 21.56
N PRO A 408 -39.97 25.35 22.61
CA PRO A 408 -39.83 24.21 23.51
C PRO A 408 -40.05 22.91 22.70
N PRO A 409 -39.23 21.87 22.92
CA PRO A 409 -39.42 20.58 22.28
C PRO A 409 -40.78 19.98 22.67
N VAL A 410 -41.42 19.33 21.71
CA VAL A 410 -42.81 18.84 21.81
C VAL A 410 -42.93 17.66 22.79
N ASP A 411 -41.83 16.93 23.03
CA ASP A 411 -41.74 15.87 24.04
C ASP A 411 -40.42 15.90 24.86
N PRO A 412 -40.46 15.71 26.19
CA PRO A 412 -39.28 15.70 27.05
C PRO A 412 -38.32 14.54 26.76
N ALA A 413 -38.85 13.40 26.29
CA ALA A 413 -38.04 12.24 25.90
C ALA A 413 -37.22 12.51 24.63
N GLU A 414 -37.81 13.18 23.63
CA GLU A 414 -37.09 13.59 22.42
C GLU A 414 -36.00 14.62 22.73
N ALA A 415 -36.28 15.55 23.64
CA ALA A 415 -35.30 16.54 24.09
C ALA A 415 -34.09 15.90 24.80
N GLN A 416 -34.31 14.86 25.60
CA GLN A 416 -33.24 14.10 26.24
C GLN A 416 -32.44 13.30 25.23
N HIS A 417 -33.11 12.66 24.27
CA HIS A 417 -32.44 11.93 23.20
C HIS A 417 -31.56 12.85 22.33
N GLU A 418 -32.07 14.04 21.95
CA GLU A 418 -31.29 15.02 21.20
C GLU A 418 -30.06 15.52 21.98
N ARG A 419 -30.19 15.70 23.30
CA ARG A 419 -29.04 16.04 24.18
C ARG A 419 -28.02 14.92 24.24
N ALA A 420 -28.47 13.67 24.37
CA ALA A 420 -27.60 12.50 24.39
C ALA A 420 -26.83 12.35 23.07
N LEU A 421 -27.50 12.55 21.93
CA LEU A 421 -26.85 12.54 20.61
C LEU A 421 -25.83 13.68 20.46
N LYS A 422 -26.15 14.91 20.92
CA LYS A 422 -25.20 16.03 20.92
C LYS A 422 -23.97 15.74 21.79
N HIS A 423 -24.18 15.14 22.96
CA HIS A 423 -23.10 14.71 23.84
C HIS A 423 -22.24 13.63 23.17
N ALA A 424 -22.87 12.60 22.61
CA ALA A 424 -22.18 11.51 21.93
C ALA A 424 -21.35 12.01 20.72
N ALA A 425 -21.88 12.96 19.95
CA ALA A 425 -21.15 13.62 18.87
C ALA A 425 -19.94 14.43 19.39
N ALA A 426 -20.08 15.15 20.51
CA ALA A 426 -18.96 15.86 21.13
C ALA A 426 -17.87 14.90 21.65
N VAL A 427 -18.27 13.79 22.26
CA VAL A 427 -17.35 12.72 22.69
C VAL A 427 -16.64 12.11 21.50
N ALA A 428 -17.35 11.80 20.40
CA ALA A 428 -16.76 11.29 19.18
C ALA A 428 -15.72 12.27 18.60
N GLN A 429 -16.06 13.56 18.55
CA GLN A 429 -15.13 14.59 18.08
C GLN A 429 -13.89 14.71 18.99
N ALA A 430 -14.02 14.56 20.31
CA ALA A 430 -12.89 14.56 21.23
C ALA A 430 -12.00 13.31 21.06
N ARG A 431 -12.59 12.14 20.85
CA ARG A 431 -11.87 10.85 20.73
C ARG A 431 -11.17 10.66 19.38
N PHE A 432 -11.81 11.07 18.28
CA PHE A 432 -11.29 10.89 16.92
C PHE A 432 -10.63 12.15 16.35
N GLY A 433 -10.88 13.32 16.96
CA GLY A 433 -10.40 14.60 16.46
C GLY A 433 -10.83 14.86 15.01
N HIS A 434 -9.84 15.19 14.17
CA HIS A 434 -10.04 15.44 12.75
C HIS A 434 -9.92 14.19 11.87
N SER A 435 -9.67 13.02 12.48
CA SER A 435 -9.49 11.75 11.78
C SER A 435 -10.79 10.94 11.69
N ALA A 436 -10.76 9.86 10.90
CA ALA A 436 -11.84 8.90 10.77
C ALA A 436 -13.16 9.51 10.28
N ARG A 437 -13.08 10.44 9.31
CA ARG A 437 -14.28 10.95 8.61
C ARG A 437 -14.55 10.07 7.40
N VAL A 438 -15.82 9.90 7.04
CA VAL A 438 -16.23 9.02 5.93
C VAL A 438 -15.51 9.39 4.62
N ASP A 439 -15.33 10.69 4.38
CA ASP A 439 -14.77 11.22 3.14
C ASP A 439 -13.32 11.69 3.27
N ASP A 440 -12.58 11.29 4.31
CA ASP A 440 -11.19 11.72 4.48
C ASP A 440 -10.19 11.08 3.50
N GLY A 441 -10.66 10.11 2.71
CA GLY A 441 -9.84 9.39 1.74
C GLY A 441 -8.74 8.54 2.37
N LYS A 442 -8.75 8.31 3.69
CA LYS A 442 -7.74 7.57 4.48
C LYS A 442 -8.31 6.27 5.06
N GLY A 443 -9.30 5.70 4.38
CA GLY A 443 -9.98 4.48 4.79
C GLY A 443 -9.04 3.29 5.04
N VAL A 444 -9.34 2.56 6.11
CA VAL A 444 -8.71 1.30 6.48
C VAL A 444 -9.77 0.21 6.46
N GLU A 445 -9.54 -0.84 5.67
CA GLU A 445 -10.57 -1.84 5.37
C GLU A 445 -10.77 -2.87 6.49
N ARG A 446 -9.71 -3.13 7.27
CA ARG A 446 -9.70 -4.22 8.24
C ARG A 446 -8.86 -3.88 9.46
N LEU A 447 -9.37 -4.24 10.62
CA LEU A 447 -8.70 -4.15 11.91
C LEU A 447 -8.92 -5.46 12.67
N ASP A 448 -7.83 -6.18 12.95
CA ASP A 448 -7.84 -7.41 13.73
C ASP A 448 -7.08 -7.19 15.04
N VAL A 449 -7.74 -7.45 16.17
CA VAL A 449 -7.18 -7.25 17.51
C VAL A 449 -7.38 -8.51 18.34
N LEU A 450 -6.30 -8.94 19.00
CA LEU A 450 -6.31 -10.02 19.98
C LEU A 450 -6.06 -9.42 21.38
N ILE A 451 -6.98 -9.63 22.31
CA ILE A 451 -6.87 -9.13 23.68
C ILE A 451 -6.31 -10.25 24.56
N GLU A 452 -5.24 -9.94 25.30
CA GLU A 452 -4.57 -10.84 26.26
C GLU A 452 -4.36 -10.16 27.62
N ASP A 453 -5.13 -9.11 27.89
CA ASP A 453 -5.10 -8.36 29.14
C ASP A 453 -5.55 -9.23 30.31
N PRO A 454 -4.93 -9.04 31.50
CA PRO A 454 -5.43 -9.68 32.71
C PRO A 454 -6.84 -9.18 32.99
N PHE A 455 -7.75 -10.11 33.26
CA PHE A 455 -9.10 -9.75 33.66
C PHE A 455 -9.06 -9.13 35.06
N PRO A 456 -9.75 -8.00 35.30
CA PRO A 456 -9.72 -7.36 36.60
C PRO A 456 -10.29 -8.28 37.69
N ASP A 457 -9.50 -8.52 38.74
CA ASP A 457 -9.83 -9.44 39.83
C ASP A 457 -11.03 -9.01 40.69
N SER A 458 -11.56 -7.78 40.50
CA SER A 458 -12.76 -7.32 41.20
C SER A 458 -14.02 -8.12 40.86
N LEU A 459 -14.04 -8.83 39.72
CA LEU A 459 -15.08 -9.81 39.37
C LEU A 459 -14.65 -11.25 39.66
N SER A 460 -13.35 -11.52 39.67
CA SER A 460 -12.76 -12.82 40.04
C SER A 460 -13.02 -13.14 41.52
N ALA A 461 -12.91 -12.16 42.42
CA ALA A 461 -13.25 -12.33 43.83
C ALA A 461 -14.73 -12.66 44.06
N ALA A 462 -15.64 -12.10 43.25
CA ALA A 462 -17.07 -12.40 43.32
C ALA A 462 -17.40 -13.81 42.76
N ALA A 463 -16.65 -14.27 41.75
CA ALA A 463 -16.76 -15.63 41.23
C ALA A 463 -16.10 -16.67 42.15
N ALA A 464 -14.95 -16.34 42.76
CA ALA A 464 -14.26 -17.18 43.73
C ALA A 464 -15.09 -17.37 45.01
N ALA A 465 -15.72 -16.30 45.52
CA ALA A 465 -16.64 -16.38 46.66
C ALA A 465 -17.90 -17.23 46.36
N ALA A 466 -18.32 -17.36 45.10
CA ALA A 466 -19.42 -18.23 44.69
C ALA A 466 -18.98 -19.69 44.45
N THR A 467 -17.67 -19.95 44.37
CA THR A 467 -17.10 -21.29 44.10
C THR A 467 -16.57 -21.95 45.38
N GLU A 468 -16.28 -21.18 46.44
CA GLU A 468 -15.80 -21.71 47.73
C GLU A 468 -16.84 -22.52 48.52
N GLU A 469 -18.13 -22.45 48.17
CA GLU A 469 -19.16 -23.30 48.81
C GLU A 469 -19.36 -24.66 48.13
N ARG A 470 -18.62 -24.97 47.06
CA ARG A 470 -18.81 -26.23 46.34
C ARG A 470 -17.50 -26.72 45.71
N GLU A 471 -16.74 -27.48 46.50
CA GLU A 471 -16.18 -28.79 46.12
C GLU A 471 -14.99 -29.16 47.03
N GLY A 472 -15.28 -29.98 48.03
CA GLY A 472 -14.34 -31.01 48.45
C GLY A 472 -14.59 -32.26 47.62
N GLU A 473 -13.78 -32.48 46.59
CA GLU A 473 -13.31 -33.83 46.21
C GLU A 473 -12.23 -33.71 45.12
N ALA A 474 -11.09 -34.35 45.38
CA ALA A 474 -9.92 -34.31 44.55
C ALA A 474 -10.11 -35.10 43.23
N GLY A 475 -9.75 -34.49 42.10
CA GLY A 475 -9.67 -35.14 40.80
C GLY A 475 -8.76 -34.37 39.84
N ASP A 476 -7.58 -34.93 39.61
CA ASP A 476 -6.52 -34.41 38.73
C ASP A 476 -7.00 -34.23 37.27
N PRO A 477 -6.98 -33.02 36.65
CA PRO A 477 -7.43 -32.85 35.28
C PRO A 477 -6.29 -33.07 34.28
N ARG A 478 -6.32 -34.21 33.59
CA ARG A 478 -5.50 -34.47 32.40
C ARG A 478 -5.84 -33.49 31.26
N PRO A 479 -4.86 -33.08 30.43
CA PRO A 479 -5.06 -32.05 29.41
C PRO A 479 -6.00 -32.52 28.29
N ALA A 480 -7.08 -31.76 28.08
CA ALA A 480 -8.07 -32.01 27.05
C ALA A 480 -7.47 -31.86 25.64
N ARG A 481 -7.56 -32.95 24.88
CA ARG A 481 -7.09 -33.10 23.50
C ARG A 481 -7.90 -32.18 22.57
N ARG A 482 -7.27 -31.08 22.12
CA ARG A 482 -7.86 -30.07 21.21
C ARG A 482 -8.29 -30.73 19.89
N THR A 483 -9.58 -30.65 19.57
CA THR A 483 -10.15 -31.04 18.28
C THR A 483 -9.61 -30.14 17.16
N ARG A 484 -8.91 -30.75 16.20
CA ARG A 484 -8.38 -30.07 15.00
C ARG A 484 -9.52 -29.68 14.06
N GLY A 485 -10.11 -28.51 14.30
CA GLY A 485 -10.89 -27.79 13.30
C GLY A 485 -9.99 -27.20 12.20
N ARG A 486 -10.56 -27.04 11.01
CA ARG A 486 -9.91 -26.49 9.81
C ARG A 486 -9.47 -25.04 10.08
N ARG A 487 -8.19 -24.85 10.40
CA ARG A 487 -7.59 -23.53 10.71
C ARG A 487 -7.74 -22.59 9.51
N GLY A 488 -8.35 -21.43 9.75
CA GLY A 488 -8.44 -20.34 8.77
C GLY A 488 -7.06 -19.71 8.52
N ASN A 489 -6.89 -19.04 7.39
CA ASN A 489 -5.64 -18.36 7.01
C ASN A 489 -5.17 -17.33 8.06
N ASP A 490 -6.11 -16.77 8.83
CA ASP A 490 -5.79 -15.82 9.90
C ASP A 490 -5.28 -16.50 11.17
N ASP A 491 -5.74 -17.73 11.44
CA ASP A 491 -5.27 -18.57 12.54
C ASP A 491 -3.79 -18.93 12.33
N LEU A 492 -3.38 -19.13 11.06
CA LEU A 492 -1.99 -19.29 10.68
C LEU A 492 -1.16 -18.01 10.87
N ARG A 493 -1.75 -16.82 10.70
CA ARG A 493 -1.04 -15.55 10.86
C ARG A 493 -0.76 -15.21 12.32
N PHE A 494 -1.74 -15.43 13.21
CA PHE A 494 -1.54 -15.30 14.65
C PHE A 494 -0.70 -16.46 15.21
N ALA A 495 -0.86 -17.69 14.72
CA ALA A 495 -0.01 -18.81 15.13
C ALA A 495 1.45 -18.65 14.67
N GLN A 496 1.70 -18.09 13.48
CA GLN A 496 3.04 -17.72 13.04
C GLN A 496 3.63 -16.59 13.90
N GLN A 497 2.78 -15.68 14.41
CA GLN A 497 3.18 -14.64 15.36
C GLN A 497 3.45 -15.20 16.77
N GLU A 498 2.75 -16.26 17.20
CA GLU A 498 3.02 -17.00 18.45
C GLU A 498 4.29 -17.86 18.36
N GLN A 499 4.54 -18.53 17.23
CA GLN A 499 5.70 -19.42 17.04
C GLN A 499 7.04 -18.69 17.02
N ASP A 500 7.04 -17.42 16.64
CA ASP A 500 8.25 -16.57 16.55
C ASP A 500 8.44 -15.65 17.79
N ALA A 501 7.54 -15.73 18.80
CA ALA A 501 7.56 -14.89 20.00
C ALA A 501 7.92 -15.65 21.30
N ASP A 502 8.40 -16.90 21.17
CA ASP A 502 8.79 -17.77 22.29
C ASP A 502 10.18 -17.45 22.85
N ASP A 503 10.45 -16.15 23.06
CA ASP A 503 11.62 -15.70 23.84
C ASP A 503 11.13 -14.73 24.92
N GLY A 504 10.76 -15.29 26.09
CA GLY A 504 11.11 -14.64 27.35
C GLY A 504 10.02 -14.10 28.30
N ASP A 505 8.72 -14.37 28.14
CA ASP A 505 7.75 -14.02 29.19
C ASP A 505 7.57 -15.21 30.14
N GLU A 506 8.40 -15.24 31.19
CA GLU A 506 8.20 -16.03 32.40
C GLU A 506 6.78 -15.83 32.92
N ALA A 507 6.18 -16.92 33.39
CA ALA A 507 4.84 -16.96 33.94
C ALA A 507 4.72 -16.08 35.20
N GLU A 508 4.43 -14.79 35.04
CA GLU A 508 3.96 -13.94 36.13
C GLU A 508 2.57 -14.41 36.59
N GLY A 509 2.44 -14.55 37.90
CA GLY A 509 1.45 -15.37 38.56
C GLY A 509 -0.02 -15.00 38.34
N GLY A 510 -0.86 -16.04 38.31
CA GLY A 510 -2.19 -16.08 38.93
C GLY A 510 -3.37 -15.39 38.26
N THR A 511 -3.19 -14.31 37.48
CA THR A 511 -4.34 -13.56 36.95
C THR A 511 -4.88 -14.16 35.65
N TRP A 512 -6.17 -14.50 35.62
CA TRP A 512 -6.82 -15.06 34.43
C TRP A 512 -6.81 -14.07 33.25
N ARG A 513 -6.39 -14.54 32.07
CA ARG A 513 -6.30 -13.74 30.84
C ARG A 513 -7.27 -14.29 29.79
N PRO A 514 -8.42 -13.63 29.52
CA PRO A 514 -9.31 -14.03 28.45
C PRO A 514 -8.67 -13.78 27.09
N ARG A 515 -8.79 -14.74 26.19
CA ARG A 515 -8.33 -14.61 24.80
C ARG A 515 -9.49 -14.20 23.90
N ILE A 516 -9.70 -12.90 23.73
CA ILE A 516 -10.79 -12.34 22.91
C ILE A 516 -10.23 -11.84 21.59
N ARG A 517 -10.84 -12.26 20.48
CA ARG A 517 -10.47 -11.81 19.13
C ARG A 517 -11.58 -10.97 18.53
N LEU A 518 -11.24 -9.75 18.12
CA LEU A 518 -12.14 -8.82 17.43
C LEU A 518 -11.61 -8.60 16.01
N ALA A 519 -12.49 -8.64 15.02
CA ALA A 519 -12.14 -8.46 13.62
C ALA A 519 -13.17 -7.57 12.93
N PHE A 520 -12.79 -6.33 12.64
CA PHE A 520 -13.61 -5.34 11.98
C PHE A 520 -13.32 -5.32 10.48
N HIS A 521 -14.37 -5.21 9.67
CA HIS A 521 -14.28 -5.18 8.21
C HIS A 521 -15.20 -4.09 7.66
N GLY A 522 -14.73 -3.33 6.68
CA GLY A 522 -15.51 -2.28 6.02
C GLY A 522 -14.68 -1.56 4.96
N THR A 523 -15.20 -0.47 4.42
CA THR A 523 -14.44 0.44 3.55
C THR A 523 -13.56 1.38 4.36
N HIS A 524 -14.08 1.88 5.48
CA HIS A 524 -13.35 2.64 6.48
C HIS A 524 -13.81 2.26 7.89
N VAL A 525 -13.09 1.34 8.53
CA VAL A 525 -13.44 0.80 9.86
C VAL A 525 -13.56 1.91 10.90
N PHE A 526 -12.56 2.76 11.04
CA PHE A 526 -12.57 3.81 12.07
C PHE A 526 -13.68 4.85 11.87
N ALA A 527 -14.01 5.21 10.62
CA ALA A 527 -15.15 6.09 10.36
C ALA A 527 -16.48 5.43 10.72
N GLY A 528 -16.62 4.12 10.48
CA GLY A 528 -17.78 3.36 10.93
C GLY A 528 -17.88 3.34 12.46
N VAL A 529 -16.78 3.11 13.18
CA VAL A 529 -16.76 3.15 14.65
C VAL A 529 -17.13 4.56 15.15
N ARG A 530 -16.58 5.61 14.54
CA ARG A 530 -16.93 7.00 14.86
C ARG A 530 -18.44 7.26 14.70
N GLN A 531 -19.04 6.81 13.60
CA GLN A 531 -20.50 6.94 13.37
C GLN A 531 -21.33 6.21 14.44
N LEU A 532 -20.88 5.03 14.87
CA LEU A 532 -21.55 4.29 15.95
C LEU A 532 -21.47 5.02 17.30
N VAL A 533 -20.38 5.72 17.56
CA VAL A 533 -20.24 6.59 18.73
C VAL A 533 -21.14 7.82 18.59
N GLU A 534 -21.15 8.48 17.43
CA GLU A 534 -22.02 9.64 17.15
C GLU A 534 -23.52 9.30 17.27
N ALA A 535 -23.90 8.07 16.91
CA ALA A 535 -25.26 7.55 17.08
C ALA A 535 -25.62 7.13 18.52
N GLY A 536 -24.67 7.18 19.46
CA GLY A 536 -24.86 6.75 20.85
C GLY A 536 -24.98 5.23 21.04
N ILE A 537 -24.62 4.42 20.03
CA ILE A 537 -24.64 2.95 20.10
C ILE A 537 -23.42 2.45 20.86
N VAL A 538 -22.27 3.08 20.65
CA VAL A 538 -21.01 2.79 21.36
C VAL A 538 -20.71 3.92 22.33
N ASP A 539 -20.46 3.56 23.60
CA ASP A 539 -20.03 4.51 24.62
C ASP A 539 -18.57 4.96 24.36
N GLY A 540 -18.41 6.16 23.81
CA GLY A 540 -17.11 6.76 23.52
C GLY A 540 -16.26 7.08 24.75
N GLU A 541 -16.84 7.15 25.96
CA GLU A 541 -16.08 7.39 27.19
C GLU A 541 -15.34 6.14 27.66
N ARG A 542 -15.93 4.96 27.45
CA ARG A 542 -15.33 3.66 27.79
C ARG A 542 -14.57 3.03 26.63
N MET A 543 -14.66 3.61 25.44
CA MET A 543 -13.96 3.11 24.25
C MET A 543 -12.43 3.23 24.40
N PRO A 544 -11.68 2.14 24.20
CA PRO A 544 -10.23 2.16 24.30
C PRO A 544 -9.56 2.91 23.14
N GLY A 545 -8.37 3.44 23.38
CA GLY A 545 -7.62 4.24 22.40
C GLY A 545 -7.31 3.53 21.09
N TRP A 546 -7.00 2.23 21.12
CA TRP A 546 -6.73 1.47 19.90
C TRP A 546 -7.92 1.40 18.91
N MET A 547 -9.16 1.63 19.38
CA MET A 547 -10.35 1.70 18.52
C MET A 547 -10.48 3.03 17.76
N THR A 548 -9.71 4.07 18.14
CA THR A 548 -9.72 5.36 17.44
C THR A 548 -8.77 5.39 16.23
N GLY A 549 -7.91 4.38 16.10
CA GLY A 549 -6.90 4.29 15.05
C GLY A 549 -5.64 5.12 15.32
N GLU A 550 -5.48 5.67 16.53
CA GLU A 550 -4.34 6.51 16.92
C GLU A 550 -2.98 5.80 16.83
N GLU A 551 -2.97 4.50 17.10
CA GLU A 551 -1.78 3.65 17.13
C GLU A 551 -1.26 3.29 15.73
N GLY A 552 -2.09 3.48 14.70
CA GLY A 552 -1.73 3.19 13.32
C GLY A 552 -1.32 1.72 13.13
N VAL A 553 -2.09 0.80 13.72
CA VAL A 553 -1.95 -0.66 13.60
C VAL A 553 -3.25 -1.22 13.04
N THR A 554 -3.15 -2.20 12.13
CA THR A 554 -4.31 -2.95 11.61
C THR A 554 -4.40 -4.36 12.15
N ILE A 555 -3.29 -4.91 12.65
CA ILE A 555 -3.20 -6.24 13.25
C ILE A 555 -2.32 -6.11 14.48
N GLY A 556 -2.88 -6.38 15.67
CA GLY A 556 -2.12 -6.23 16.92
C GLY A 556 -2.69 -7.03 18.08
N THR A 557 -1.85 -7.18 19.11
CA THR A 557 -2.19 -7.78 20.40
C THR A 557 -2.28 -6.69 21.46
N VAL A 558 -3.35 -6.69 22.26
CA VAL A 558 -3.51 -5.78 23.38
C VAL A 558 -3.00 -6.46 24.64
N LYS A 559 -1.97 -5.86 25.24
CA LYS A 559 -1.37 -6.25 26.52
C LYS A 559 -1.19 -5.03 27.41
N HIS A 560 -1.64 -5.11 28.65
CA HIS A 560 -1.66 -4.04 29.65
C HIS A 560 -2.32 -2.75 29.11
N GLY A 561 -3.46 -2.89 28.40
CA GLY A 561 -4.22 -1.77 27.87
C GLY A 561 -3.59 -1.05 26.67
N ARG A 562 -2.44 -1.54 26.14
CA ARG A 562 -1.79 -1.00 24.94
C ARG A 562 -1.81 -2.01 23.81
N VAL A 563 -2.11 -1.55 22.60
CA VAL A 563 -1.99 -2.39 21.40
C VAL A 563 -0.55 -2.38 20.93
N ARG A 564 -0.01 -3.57 20.65
CA ARG A 564 1.31 -3.73 20.03
C ARG A 564 1.13 -4.35 18.64
N GLY A 565 1.82 -3.79 17.66
CA GLY A 565 1.93 -4.38 16.32
C GLY A 565 2.74 -5.68 16.33
N HIS A 566 3.01 -6.21 15.13
CA HIS A 566 3.80 -7.43 14.97
C HIS A 566 5.18 -7.31 15.63
N LYS A 567 5.56 -8.26 16.51
CA LYS A 567 6.84 -8.25 17.29
C LYS A 567 7.00 -7.07 18.27
N GLY A 568 5.93 -6.59 18.88
CA GLY A 568 6.06 -5.65 20.00
C GLY A 568 6.39 -4.20 19.61
N VAL A 569 6.42 -3.87 18.31
CA VAL A 569 6.54 -2.49 17.82
C VAL A 569 5.21 -1.75 17.99
N GLY A 570 4.92 -1.36 19.22
CA GLY A 570 4.12 -0.19 19.55
C GLY A 570 5.05 1.00 19.78
N PHE A 571 4.53 2.21 19.69
CA PHE A 571 5.28 3.40 20.11
C PHE A 571 5.58 3.38 21.62
#